data_AF-A0A0F9J336-F1
#
_entry.id   AF-A0A0F9J336-F1
#
_cell.length_a   1.000
_cell.length_b   1.000
_cell.length_c   1.000
_cell.angle_alpha   90.00
_cell.angle_beta   90.00
_cell.angle_gamma   90.00
#
_symmetry.space_group_name_H-M   'P 1'
#
loop_
_entity.id
_entity.type
_entity.pdbx_description
1 polymer ?
#
loop_
_entity_poly.entity_id
_entity_poly.type
_entity_poly.pdbx_seq_one_letter_code
_entity_poly.pdbx_strand_id
1 'polypeptide(L)' 'MIIVCPNNPDHKRFNVTAHVSEEWIVDEEGTFIDVAQGSSGGEILHKPDLEDYYVCLECITEAKVTK' A
#
# COMPACT_ATOMS: atom_id res chain seq x y z
N MET A 1 1.75 13.06 -13.98
CA MET A 1 0.46 12.51 -13.56
C MET A 1 0.29 12.72 -12.06
N ILE A 2 -0.92 13.02 -11.60
CA ILE A 2 -1.25 13.33 -10.21
C ILE A 2 -2.54 12.58 -9.83
N ILE A 3 -2.57 12.01 -8.63
CA ILE A 3 -3.75 11.37 -8.05
C ILE A 3 -4.65 12.44 -7.44
N VAL A 4 -5.92 12.47 -7.82
CA VAL A 4 -6.90 13.46 -7.35
C VAL A 4 -8.17 12.79 -6.85
N CYS A 5 -8.69 13.28 -5.72
CA CYS A 5 -10.01 12.89 -5.23
C CYS A 5 -11.09 13.56 -6.09
N PRO A 6 -12.06 12.80 -6.63
CA PRO A 6 -13.12 13.38 -7.47
C PRO A 6 -14.14 14.20 -6.66
N ASN A 7 -14.27 13.96 -5.36
CA ASN A 7 -15.29 14.59 -4.51
C ASN A 7 -14.80 15.90 -3.86
N ASN A 8 -13.50 16.02 -3.61
CA ASN A 8 -12.91 17.21 -3.00
C ASN A 8 -11.42 17.34 -3.40
N PRO A 9 -11.01 18.40 -4.11
CA PRO A 9 -9.62 18.59 -4.52
C PRO A 9 -8.65 18.76 -3.35
N ASP A 10 -9.11 19.11 -2.15
CA ASP A 10 -8.26 19.28 -0.96
C ASP A 10 -7.90 17.95 -0.27
N HIS A 11 -8.54 16.84 -0.65
CA HIS A 11 -8.15 15.53 -0.13
C HIS A 11 -6.87 15.04 -0.83
N LYS A 12 -5.76 14.99 -0.09
CA LYS A 12 -4.41 14.67 -0.61
C LYS A 12 -3.83 13.33 -0.12
N ARG A 13 -4.60 12.54 0.62
CA ARG A 13 -4.19 11.24 1.16
C ARG A 13 -4.96 10.12 0.48
N PHE A 14 -4.24 9.10 0.02
CA PHE A 14 -4.80 8.01 -0.78
C PHE A 14 -4.25 6.68 -0.30
N ASN A 15 -5.11 5.66 -0.26
CA ASN A 15 -4.72 4.27 -0.11
C ASN A 15 -4.37 3.69 -1.47
N VAL A 16 -3.33 2.87 -1.51
CA VAL A 16 -2.89 2.11 -2.68
C VAL A 16 -2.25 0.82 -2.18
N THR A 17 -2.37 -0.25 -2.95
CA THR A 17 -1.73 -1.53 -2.63
C THR A 17 -0.29 -1.51 -3.13
N ALA A 18 0.67 -1.78 -2.24
CA ALA A 18 2.05 -2.07 -2.59
C ALA A 18 2.35 -3.55 -2.31
N HIS A 19 3.30 -4.14 -3.05
CA HIS A 19 3.79 -5.48 -2.73
C HIS A 19 5.13 -5.38 -2.02
N VAL A 20 5.20 -5.95 -0.83
CA VAL A 20 6.41 -6.03 -0.01
C VAL A 20 6.74 -7.50 0.28
N SER A 21 8.02 -7.83 0.41
CA SER A 21 8.44 -9.10 1.01
C SER A 21 8.49 -8.94 2.52
N GLU A 22 8.09 -9.94 3.29
CA GLU A 22 8.18 -9.89 4.76
C GLU A 22 9.07 -11.03 5.27
N GLU A 23 9.83 -10.75 6.31
CA GLU A 23 10.61 -11.77 7.02
C GLU A 23 9.81 -12.26 8.22
N TRP A 24 9.65 -13.58 8.33
CA TRP A 24 8.84 -14.23 9.36
C TRP A 24 9.72 -15.07 10.29
N ILE A 25 9.33 -15.08 11.56
CA ILE A 25 9.79 -16.05 12.55
C ILE A 25 8.94 -17.30 12.36
N VAL A 26 9.60 -18.43 12.15
CA VAL A 26 8.97 -19.74 11.96
C VAL A 26 9.52 -20.75 12.97
N ASP A 27 8.76 -21.83 13.25
CA ASP A 27 9.27 -22.97 14.00
C ASP A 27 10.14 -23.91 13.14
N GLU A 28 10.62 -25.02 13.72
CA GLU A 28 11.46 -25.99 13.02
C GLU A 28 10.75 -26.70 11.86
N GLU A 29 9.42 -26.69 11.82
CA GLU A 29 8.61 -27.25 10.74
C GLU A 29 8.32 -26.21 9.63
N GLY A 30 8.72 -24.95 9.84
CA GLY A 30 8.47 -23.84 8.93
C GLY A 30 7.09 -23.20 9.09
N THR A 31 6.39 -23.46 10.20
CA THR A 31 5.09 -22.85 10.49
C THR A 31 5.28 -21.42 10.97
N PHE A 32 4.46 -20.50 10.44
CA PHE A 32 4.47 -19.09 10.84
C PHE A 32 4.16 -18.92 12.33
N ILE A 33 5.03 -18.19 13.04
CA ILE A 33 4.82 -17.76 14.43
C ILE A 33 4.51 -16.26 14.48
N ASP A 34 5.40 -15.44 13.92
CA ASP A 34 5.27 -13.97 13.96
C ASP A 34 6.08 -13.30 12.84
N VAL A 35 5.89 -11.99 12.64
CA VAL A 35 6.71 -11.16 11.76
C VAL A 35 7.99 -10.76 12.51
N ALA A 36 9.15 -10.89 11.86
CA ALA A 36 10.43 -10.52 12.48
C ALA A 36 10.44 -9.04 12.89
N GLN A 37 11.00 -8.73 14.06
CA GLN A 37 11.07 -7.33 14.52
C GLN A 37 11.91 -6.51 13.55
N GLY A 38 11.34 -5.44 13.01
CA GLY A 38 11.98 -4.60 11.99
C GLY A 38 11.65 -4.96 10.54
N SER A 39 10.98 -6.11 10.29
CA SER A 39 10.44 -6.45 8.97
C SER A 39 9.04 -5.89 8.70
N SER A 40 8.50 -5.06 9.62
CA SER A 40 7.20 -4.37 9.51
C SER A 40 7.09 -3.37 8.34
N GLY A 41 8.05 -3.38 7.40
CA GLY A 41 8.01 -2.65 6.15
C GLY A 41 8.59 -3.41 4.97
N GLY A 42 9.16 -4.61 5.18
CA GLY A 42 9.67 -5.47 4.13
C GLY A 42 10.69 -4.86 3.17
N GLU A 43 11.14 -5.65 2.18
CA GLU A 43 11.67 -5.05 0.95
C GLU A 43 10.50 -4.73 0.02
N ILE A 44 10.43 -3.51 -0.50
CA ILE A 44 9.39 -3.14 -1.47
C ILE A 44 9.73 -3.79 -2.82
N LEU A 45 9.08 -4.92 -3.12
CA LEU A 45 9.21 -5.63 -4.39
C LEU A 45 8.51 -4.89 -5.53
N HIS A 46 7.37 -4.27 -5.24
CA HIS A 46 6.64 -3.43 -6.17
C HIS A 46 6.08 -2.20 -5.45
N LYS A 47 6.66 -1.05 -5.76
CA LYS A 47 6.17 0.25 -5.29
C LYS A 47 4.83 0.58 -5.96
N PRO A 48 3.99 1.42 -5.33
CA PRO A 48 2.82 1.97 -5.99
C PRO A 48 3.18 2.61 -7.33
N ASP A 49 2.42 2.27 -8.36
CA ASP A 49 2.49 2.82 -9.70
C ASP A 49 1.26 3.68 -9.99
N LEU A 50 1.38 4.64 -10.91
CA LEU A 50 0.28 5.53 -11.28
C LEU A 50 -0.84 4.81 -12.05
N GLU A 51 -0.59 3.60 -12.55
CA GLU A 51 -1.61 2.73 -13.13
C GLU A 51 -2.40 1.91 -12.08
N ASP A 52 -2.01 1.98 -10.80
CA ASP A 52 -2.72 1.30 -9.72
C ASP A 52 -4.07 1.94 -9.37
N TYR A 53 -4.88 1.17 -8.64
CA TYR A 53 -6.13 1.65 -8.07
C TYR A 53 -5.88 2.44 -6.78
N TYR A 54 -6.20 3.73 -6.82
CA TYR A 54 -6.09 4.62 -5.66
C TYR A 54 -7.47 4.89 -5.06
N VAL A 55 -7.56 4.91 -3.74
CA VAL A 55 -8.78 5.27 -3.01
C VAL A 55 -8.49 6.47 -2.12
N CYS A 56 -9.32 7.50 -2.21
CA CYS A 56 -9.23 8.65 -1.30
C CYS A 56 -9.44 8.17 0.14
N LEU A 57 -8.47 8.47 1.03
CA LEU A 57 -8.52 8.03 2.42
C LEU A 57 -9.69 8.66 3.20
N GLU A 58 -10.08 9.89 2.84
CA GLU A 58 -11.09 10.65 3.57
C GLU A 58 -12.53 10.26 3.21
N CYS A 59 -12.79 10.02 1.92
CA CYS A 59 -14.15 9.78 1.42
C CYS A 59 -14.35 8.38 0.83
N ILE A 60 -13.32 7.54 0.84
CA ILE A 60 -13.36 6.12 0.41
C ILE A 60 -13.83 5.96 -1.05
N THR A 61 -13.69 7.02 -1.85
CA THR A 61 -14.03 7.01 -3.28
C THR A 61 -12.78 6.78 -4.10
N GLU A 62 -12.91 6.05 -5.20
CA GLU A 62 -11.87 5.89 -6.20
C GLU A 62 -11.31 7.25 -6.64
N ALA A 63 -10.00 7.39 -6.55
CA ALA A 63 -9.29 8.56 -7.02
C ALA A 63 -9.02 8.45 -8.53
N LYS A 64 -8.93 9.59 -9.18
CA LYS A 64 -8.59 9.67 -10.61
C LYS A 64 -7.11 9.98 -10.75
N VAL A 65 -6.47 9.40 -11.75
CA VAL A 65 -5.10 9.75 -12.12
C VAL A 65 -5.16 10.66 -13.35
N THR A 66 -4.71 11.90 -13.21
CA THR A 66 -4.73 12.90 -14.29
C THR A 66 -3.32 13.20 -14.78
N LYS A 67 -3.17 13.61 -16.04
CA LYS A 67 -1.88 13.84 -16.68
C LYS A 67 -1.13 15.02 -16.09
#